data_AF-L1J5E9-F1
#
_entry.id   AF-L1J5E9-F1
#
_cell.length_a   1.000
_cell.length_b   1.000
_cell.length_c   1.000
_cell.angle_alpha   90.00
_cell.angle_beta   90.00
_cell.angle_gamma   90.00
#
_symmetry.space_group_name_H-M   'P 1'
#
loop_
_entity.id
_entity.type
_entity.pdbx_description
1 polymer ?
#
loop_
_entity_poly.entity_id
_entity_poly.type
_entity_poly.pdbx_seq_one_letter_code
_entity_poly.pdbx_strand_id
1 'polypeptide(L)'
;MSFFADVPKAPPDPLLSITGRFKADSRPNKFDLGIGVLRRTDNTSHEFETVKVAAKSVAPSCFYPHPGGDDKFVSLMAEVIFGSSLPPRLLVSQGITTMMLPDPSWANHKPLLGGGGLKITEYRYFKQDTHTGLARGLNEDIQIVRKFLDAGLEFAVCSSCSKNFGLYGERVGSFLLLVPPLFGAKIVSTILSDPELRKKWEQELAETRTTLNRAHAAFAQALSKGGLDSKFSAPRFGLFTQLYLNEQQVLSLEKDHACYVAPGGRVNVSSLDEQAAASVANAVVQVLKST
;
A
#
# COMPACT_ATOMS: atom_id res chain seq x y z
N MET A 1 -38.93 3.31 2.61
CA MET A 1 -37.84 2.83 3.49
C MET A 1 -36.52 3.25 2.88
N SER A 2 -35.56 3.69 3.69
CA SER A 2 -34.22 4.05 3.20
C SER A 2 -33.55 2.78 2.67
N PHE A 3 -32.96 2.86 1.48
CA PHE A 3 -32.25 1.76 0.82
C PHE A 3 -31.11 1.17 1.67
N PHE A 4 -30.62 1.92 2.67
CA PHE A 4 -29.54 1.52 3.56
C PHE A 4 -30.00 1.08 4.96
N ALA A 5 -31.31 0.95 5.20
CA ALA A 5 -31.85 0.65 6.53
C ALA A 5 -31.31 -0.67 7.11
N ASP A 6 -31.01 -1.64 6.24
CA ASP A 6 -30.59 -2.98 6.63
C ASP A 6 -29.10 -3.25 6.40
N VAL A 7 -28.29 -2.23 6.10
CA VAL A 7 -26.85 -2.42 5.90
C VAL A 7 -26.16 -2.48 7.28
N PRO A 8 -25.63 -3.65 7.70
CA PRO A 8 -24.97 -3.75 8.99
C PRO A 8 -23.67 -2.97 9.00
N LYS A 9 -23.37 -2.34 10.13
CA LYS A 9 -22.08 -1.66 10.33
C LYS A 9 -20.97 -2.71 10.30
N ALA A 10 -19.99 -2.53 9.41
CA ALA A 10 -18.82 -3.40 9.39
C ALA A 10 -18.10 -3.39 10.74
N PRO A 11 -17.59 -4.53 11.21
CA PRO A 11 -16.78 -4.56 12.42
C PRO A 11 -15.55 -3.65 12.23
N PRO A 12 -15.15 -2.90 13.27
CA PRO A 12 -14.00 -2.02 13.19
C PRO A 12 -12.74 -2.82 12.92
N ASP A 13 -11.85 -2.29 12.07
CA ASP A 13 -10.57 -2.91 11.77
C ASP A 13 -9.76 -3.07 13.08
N PRO A 14 -9.28 -4.30 13.41
CA PRO A 14 -8.59 -4.56 14.67
C PRO A 14 -7.33 -3.72 14.88
N LEU A 15 -6.65 -3.28 13.82
CA LEU A 15 -5.45 -2.44 13.91
C LEU A 15 -5.78 -0.95 13.96
N LEU A 16 -6.71 -0.46 13.13
CA LEU A 16 -7.11 0.94 13.13
C LEU A 16 -7.90 1.33 14.38
N SER A 17 -8.64 0.38 14.96
CA SER A 17 -9.36 0.61 16.23
C SER A 17 -8.42 0.95 17.39
N ILE A 18 -7.19 0.44 17.38
CA ILE A 18 -6.16 0.70 18.39
C ILE A 18 -5.76 2.17 18.36
N THR A 19 -5.55 2.74 17.18
CA THR A 19 -5.23 4.16 17.02
C THR A 19 -6.37 5.06 17.49
N GLY A 20 -7.62 4.64 17.28
CA GLY A 20 -8.78 5.33 17.83
C GLY A 20 -8.75 5.40 19.36
N ARG A 21 -8.50 4.27 20.03
CA ARG A 21 -8.41 4.20 21.49
C ARG A 21 -7.20 4.96 22.04
N PHE A 22 -6.04 4.82 21.40
CA PHE A 22 -4.83 5.58 21.76
C PHE A 22 -5.07 7.10 21.69
N LYS A 23 -5.75 7.60 20.66
CA LYS A 23 -6.06 9.03 20.54
C LYS A 23 -7.04 9.52 21.62
N ALA A 24 -8.00 8.69 22.02
CA ALA A 24 -9.00 9.02 23.03
C ALA A 24 -8.46 9.04 24.47
N ASP A 25 -7.34 8.39 24.74
CA ASP A 25 -6.71 8.32 26.07
C ASP A 25 -6.01 9.64 26.44
N SER A 26 -6.33 10.25 27.57
CA SER A 26 -5.74 11.53 28.01
C SER A 26 -4.50 11.40 28.91
N ARG A 27 -4.04 10.17 29.22
CA ARG A 27 -2.86 9.95 30.07
C ARG A 27 -1.58 10.49 29.40
N PRO A 28 -0.68 11.18 30.15
CA PRO A 28 0.53 11.77 29.57
C PRO A 28 1.61 10.74 29.18
N ASN A 29 1.63 9.58 29.82
CA ASN A 29 2.59 8.49 29.58
C ASN A 29 1.91 7.31 28.85
N LYS A 30 1.46 7.53 27.62
CA LYS A 30 0.82 6.50 26.78
C LYS A 30 1.66 6.17 25.55
N PHE A 31 1.64 4.91 25.11
CA PHE A 31 2.44 4.43 23.99
C PHE A 31 1.57 3.75 22.93
N ASP A 32 1.72 4.14 21.66
CA ASP A 32 1.07 3.47 20.53
C ASP A 32 2.02 2.45 19.93
N LEU A 33 1.72 1.17 20.19
CA LEU A 33 2.52 0.02 19.77
C LEU A 33 1.78 -0.83 18.72
N GLY A 34 0.62 -0.34 18.24
CA GLY A 34 -0.28 -1.09 17.37
C GLY A 34 0.12 -1.00 15.90
N ILE A 35 0.04 0.20 15.32
CA ILE A 35 0.38 0.40 13.90
C ILE A 35 1.89 0.52 13.74
N GLY A 36 2.44 -0.26 12.79
CA GLY A 36 3.85 -0.30 12.40
C GLY A 36 4.34 0.93 11.64
N VAL A 37 4.16 2.11 12.20
CA VAL A 37 4.77 3.35 11.68
C VAL A 37 6.11 3.55 12.38
N LEU A 38 7.16 3.80 11.61
CA LEU A 38 8.44 4.25 12.14
C LEU A 38 8.23 5.61 12.81
N ARG A 39 8.53 5.73 14.11
CA ARG A 39 8.37 6.99 14.83
C ARG A 39 9.70 7.49 15.35
N ARG A 40 9.75 8.79 15.61
CA ARG A 40 10.83 9.47 16.31
C ARG A 40 10.64 9.29 17.82
N THR A 41 11.66 9.66 18.59
CA THR A 41 11.65 9.57 20.07
C THR A 41 10.57 10.43 20.72
N ASP A 42 10.09 11.46 20.03
CA ASP A 42 8.96 12.31 20.44
C ASP A 42 7.58 11.74 20.02
N ASN A 43 7.54 10.49 19.56
CA ASN A 43 6.34 9.78 19.10
C ASN A 43 5.69 10.36 17.82
N THR A 44 6.39 11.24 17.08
CA THR A 44 5.97 11.71 15.75
C THR A 44 6.39 10.72 14.64
N SER A 45 5.72 10.73 13.49
CA SER A 45 6.11 9.87 12.37
C SER A 45 7.48 10.25 11.84
N HIS A 46 8.34 9.26 11.62
CA HIS A 46 9.64 9.49 11.00
C HIS A 46 9.45 9.69 9.50
N GLU A 47 9.94 10.83 9.01
CA GLU A 47 10.00 11.14 7.60
C GLU A 47 11.47 11.31 7.21
N PHE A 48 11.90 10.55 6.21
CA PHE A 48 13.25 10.63 5.66
C PHE A 48 13.51 12.03 5.06
N GLU A 49 14.63 12.65 5.43
CA GLU A 49 14.97 13.99 4.91
C GLU A 49 15.29 13.90 3.40
N THR A 50 15.82 12.78 2.93
CA THR A 50 15.95 12.47 1.50
C THR A 50 14.60 12.53 0.76
N VAL A 51 13.54 11.99 1.35
CA VAL A 51 12.18 12.07 0.80
C VAL A 51 11.68 13.50 0.77
N LYS A 52 11.94 14.31 1.80
CA LYS A 52 11.55 15.74 1.82
C LYS A 52 12.29 16.55 0.76
N VAL A 53 13.59 16.32 0.61
CA VAL A 53 14.42 17.00 -0.40
C VAL A 53 13.96 16.60 -1.81
N ALA A 54 13.76 15.30 -2.07
CA ALA A 54 13.26 14.82 -3.36
C ALA A 54 11.83 15.31 -3.65
N ALA A 55 10.95 15.34 -2.66
CA ALA A 55 9.59 15.85 -2.85
C ALA A 55 9.56 17.34 -3.22
N LYS A 56 10.54 18.15 -2.77
CA LYS A 56 10.67 19.56 -3.18
C LYS A 56 11.15 19.71 -4.63
N SER A 57 11.96 18.77 -5.13
CA SER A 57 12.46 18.78 -6.51
C SER A 57 11.50 18.12 -7.50
N VAL A 58 10.50 17.36 -7.03
CA VAL A 58 9.47 16.73 -7.85
C VAL A 58 8.20 17.57 -7.84
N ALA A 59 7.88 18.21 -8.96
CA ALA A 59 6.59 18.86 -9.12
C ALA A 59 5.44 17.84 -9.08
N PRO A 60 4.37 18.08 -8.31
CA PRO A 60 3.19 17.22 -8.32
C PRO A 60 2.61 17.20 -9.72
N SER A 61 2.45 16.00 -10.29
CA SER A 61 1.86 15.81 -11.61
C SER A 61 0.51 15.11 -11.47
N CYS A 62 -0.55 15.70 -12.03
CA CYS A 62 -1.85 15.05 -12.21
C CYS A 62 -1.88 14.15 -13.47
N PHE A 63 -0.72 13.61 -13.87
CA PHE A 63 -0.61 12.76 -15.04
C PHE A 63 -0.84 11.30 -14.66
N TYR A 64 -1.59 10.58 -15.49
CA TYR A 64 -1.77 9.14 -15.36
C TYR A 64 -0.46 8.44 -15.75
N PRO A 65 0.19 7.62 -14.88
CA PRO A 65 1.36 6.80 -15.24
C PRO A 65 1.27 5.97 -16.55
N HIS A 66 2.31 5.18 -16.79
CA HIS A 66 2.20 3.99 -17.61
C HIS A 66 1.65 2.80 -16.78
N PRO A 67 0.98 1.75 -17.34
CA PRO A 67 0.37 0.64 -16.58
C PRO A 67 1.38 -0.31 -15.94
N GLY A 68 2.63 -0.21 -16.37
CA GLY A 68 3.77 -0.80 -15.66
C GLY A 68 4.27 0.03 -14.48
N GLY A 69 3.62 1.15 -14.15
CA GLY A 69 4.15 2.15 -13.23
C GLY A 69 5.23 3.03 -13.89
N ASP A 70 6.07 3.67 -13.06
CA ASP A 70 7.26 4.40 -13.53
C ASP A 70 8.39 3.38 -13.79
N ASP A 71 8.76 3.15 -15.06
CA ASP A 71 9.75 2.12 -15.44
C ASP A 71 11.10 2.34 -14.75
N LYS A 72 11.46 3.60 -14.50
CA LYS A 72 12.68 4.00 -13.80
C LYS A 72 12.61 3.60 -12.32
N PHE A 73 11.48 3.85 -11.65
CA PHE A 73 11.19 3.33 -10.31
C PHE A 73 11.29 1.81 -10.26
N VAL A 74 10.64 1.10 -11.19
CA VAL A 74 10.66 -0.38 -11.21
C VAL A 74 12.07 -0.92 -11.37
N SER A 75 12.86 -0.34 -12.28
CA SER A 75 14.26 -0.74 -12.49
C SER A 75 15.15 -0.46 -11.29
N LEU A 76 15.06 0.74 -10.71
CA LEU A 76 15.87 1.14 -9.56
C LEU A 76 15.49 0.34 -8.31
N MET A 77 14.21 0.03 -8.11
CA MET A 77 13.75 -0.83 -7.04
C MET A 77 14.19 -2.29 -7.23
N ALA A 78 14.19 -2.80 -8.47
CA ALA A 78 14.71 -4.14 -8.76
C ALA A 78 16.21 -4.24 -8.43
N GLU A 79 17.00 -3.20 -8.73
CA GLU A 79 18.42 -3.13 -8.34
C GLU A 79 18.59 -3.12 -6.82
N VAL A 80 17.80 -2.33 -6.08
CA VAL A 80 17.84 -2.29 -4.60
C VAL A 80 17.50 -3.64 -3.98
N ILE A 81 16.53 -4.38 -4.54
CA ILE A 81 16.01 -5.63 -3.98
C ILE A 81 16.84 -6.85 -4.39
N PHE A 82 17.25 -6.93 -5.65
CA PHE A 82 17.86 -8.13 -6.25
C PHE A 82 19.35 -7.95 -6.61
N GLY A 83 19.91 -6.75 -6.46
CA GLY A 83 21.22 -6.42 -7.01
C GLY A 83 21.20 -6.31 -8.54
N SER A 84 22.36 -6.14 -9.17
CA SER A 84 22.53 -5.79 -10.59
C SER A 84 22.10 -6.86 -11.61
N SER A 85 21.43 -7.94 -11.21
CA SER A 85 21.41 -9.20 -11.97
C SER A 85 20.07 -9.72 -12.50
N LEU A 86 18.92 -9.06 -12.35
CA LEU A 86 17.66 -9.55 -12.95
C LEU A 86 16.67 -8.45 -13.40
N PRO A 87 16.20 -8.45 -14.66
CA PRO A 87 15.06 -7.64 -15.09
C PRO A 87 13.77 -8.49 -15.12
N PRO A 88 12.69 -8.10 -14.43
CA PRO A 88 11.39 -8.74 -14.62
C PRO A 88 10.64 -8.12 -15.81
N ARG A 89 10.13 -8.95 -16.73
CA ARG A 89 9.11 -8.59 -17.74
C ARG A 89 8.09 -9.72 -17.91
N LEU A 90 6.79 -9.38 -18.02
CA LEU A 90 5.82 -9.71 -19.10
C LEU A 90 4.34 -9.75 -18.60
N LEU A 91 3.42 -9.26 -19.43
CA LEU A 91 1.96 -9.09 -19.24
C LEU A 91 1.15 -10.29 -18.72
N VAL A 92 1.68 -11.53 -18.78
CA VAL A 92 1.04 -12.72 -18.18
C VAL A 92 1.06 -12.66 -16.64
N SER A 93 1.98 -11.89 -16.05
CA SER A 93 2.14 -11.80 -14.59
C SER A 93 1.03 -11.03 -13.86
N GLN A 94 0.17 -10.29 -14.56
CA GLN A 94 -0.93 -9.55 -13.95
C GLN A 94 -2.22 -10.39 -13.78
N GLY A 95 -2.18 -11.70 -14.09
CA GLY A 95 -3.30 -12.61 -13.84
C GLY A 95 -4.53 -12.42 -14.74
N ILE A 96 -4.43 -11.55 -15.76
CA ILE A 96 -5.52 -11.30 -16.71
C ILE A 96 -5.61 -12.49 -17.68
N THR A 97 -6.65 -13.31 -17.51
CA THR A 97 -6.89 -14.51 -18.33
C THR A 97 -8.01 -14.34 -19.34
N THR A 98 -8.84 -13.30 -19.21
CA THR A 98 -10.03 -13.07 -20.03
C THR A 98 -10.13 -11.61 -20.46
N MET A 99 -10.45 -11.37 -21.74
CA MET A 99 -10.65 -10.05 -22.33
C MET A 99 -12.04 -9.95 -22.97
N MET A 100 -12.75 -8.86 -22.70
CA MET A 100 -14.09 -8.59 -23.23
C MET A 100 -14.03 -7.68 -24.46
N LEU A 101 -14.63 -8.09 -25.58
CA LEU A 101 -14.72 -7.30 -26.83
C LEU A 101 -16.17 -6.90 -27.14
N PRO A 102 -16.42 -5.74 -27.77
CA PRO A 102 -17.76 -5.39 -28.23
C PRO A 102 -18.22 -6.32 -29.35
N ASP A 103 -19.51 -6.64 -29.42
CA ASP A 103 -20.15 -7.33 -30.54
C ASP A 103 -20.95 -6.34 -31.42
N PRO A 104 -20.53 -6.12 -32.69
CA PRO A 104 -19.36 -6.67 -33.35
C PRO A 104 -18.06 -5.92 -32.98
N SER A 105 -16.91 -6.60 -33.12
CA SER A 105 -15.57 -6.03 -32.95
C SER A 105 -14.81 -5.97 -34.27
N TRP A 106 -13.69 -5.23 -34.30
CA TRP A 106 -12.77 -5.29 -35.45
C TRP A 106 -12.25 -6.71 -35.63
N ALA A 107 -12.30 -7.22 -36.87
CA ALA A 107 -12.02 -8.62 -37.20
C ALA A 107 -10.65 -9.12 -36.71
N ASN A 108 -9.67 -8.22 -36.57
CA ASN A 108 -8.31 -8.56 -36.17
C ASN A 108 -8.06 -8.51 -34.64
N HIS A 109 -9.02 -8.05 -33.84
CA HIS A 109 -8.89 -8.13 -32.38
C HIS A 109 -8.84 -9.58 -31.89
N LYS A 110 -9.70 -10.45 -32.42
CA LYS A 110 -9.76 -11.86 -31.97
C LYS A 110 -8.47 -12.64 -32.30
N PRO A 111 -7.90 -12.55 -33.52
CA PRO A 111 -6.62 -13.18 -33.83
C PRO A 111 -5.45 -12.62 -33.02
N LEU A 112 -5.34 -11.29 -32.89
CA LEU A 112 -4.20 -10.65 -32.22
C LEU A 112 -4.18 -10.93 -30.71
N LEU A 113 -5.34 -10.85 -30.06
CA LEU A 113 -5.45 -10.99 -28.61
C LEU A 113 -5.62 -12.45 -28.19
N GLY A 114 -6.34 -13.25 -28.96
CA GLY A 114 -6.49 -14.69 -28.73
C GLY A 114 -5.19 -15.48 -28.97
N GLY A 115 -4.37 -15.06 -29.93
CA GLY A 115 -3.04 -15.64 -30.17
C GLY A 115 -2.06 -15.46 -28.98
N GLY A 116 -2.33 -14.48 -28.11
CA GLY A 116 -1.58 -14.23 -26.87
C GLY A 116 -2.04 -15.04 -25.65
N GLY A 117 -2.99 -15.99 -25.82
CA GLY A 117 -3.45 -16.86 -24.73
C GLY A 117 -4.59 -16.30 -23.87
N LEU A 118 -5.20 -15.17 -24.26
CA LEU A 118 -6.34 -14.56 -23.56
C LEU A 118 -7.66 -15.22 -23.98
N LYS A 119 -8.52 -15.56 -23.02
CA LYS A 119 -9.89 -15.98 -23.30
C LYS A 119 -10.72 -14.77 -23.75
N ILE A 120 -11.25 -14.82 -24.96
CA ILE A 120 -12.09 -13.72 -25.47
C ILE A 120 -13.55 -13.97 -25.12
N THR A 121 -14.22 -12.95 -24.58
CA THR A 121 -15.68 -12.92 -24.34
C THR A 121 -16.26 -11.64 -24.95
N GLU A 122 -17.57 -11.61 -25.23
CA GLU A 122 -18.18 -10.48 -25.94
C GLU A 122 -19.23 -9.76 -25.09
N TYR A 123 -19.39 -8.45 -25.31
CA TYR A 123 -20.49 -7.66 -24.76
C TYR A 123 -21.28 -6.95 -25.87
N ARG A 124 -22.60 -6.85 -25.67
CA ARG A 124 -23.51 -6.24 -26.63
C ARG A 124 -23.16 -4.76 -26.84
N TYR A 125 -22.87 -4.37 -28.08
CA TYR A 125 -22.46 -3.01 -28.42
C TYR A 125 -23.31 -2.38 -29.54
N PHE A 126 -23.60 -3.14 -30.60
CA PHE A 126 -24.40 -2.66 -31.73
C PHE A 126 -25.84 -3.17 -31.63
N LYS A 127 -26.80 -2.29 -31.94
CA LYS A 127 -28.22 -2.67 -32.07
C LYS A 127 -28.57 -2.76 -33.54
N GLN A 128 -28.83 -3.98 -34.02
CA GLN A 128 -29.06 -4.27 -35.43
C GLN A 128 -30.28 -3.52 -35.99
N ASP A 129 -31.39 -3.47 -35.25
CA ASP A 129 -32.65 -2.85 -35.70
C ASP A 129 -32.55 -1.33 -35.93
N THR A 130 -31.67 -0.65 -35.20
CA THR A 130 -31.50 0.80 -35.29
C THR A 130 -30.25 1.21 -36.05
N HIS A 131 -29.41 0.25 -36.45
CA HIS A 131 -28.11 0.46 -37.10
C HIS A 131 -27.19 1.46 -36.36
N THR A 132 -27.34 1.60 -35.05
CA THR A 132 -26.57 2.53 -34.22
C THR A 132 -25.54 1.80 -33.36
N GLY A 133 -24.29 2.30 -33.37
CA GLY A 133 -23.35 2.11 -32.28
C GLY A 133 -23.61 3.15 -31.18
N LEU A 134 -23.32 2.83 -29.91
CA LEU A 134 -23.84 3.55 -28.74
C LEU A 134 -25.36 3.34 -28.59
N ALA A 135 -25.74 2.09 -28.28
CA ALA A 135 -27.10 1.59 -28.35
C ALA A 135 -28.11 2.30 -27.41
N ARG A 136 -27.65 3.10 -26.44
CA ARG A 136 -28.52 3.76 -25.45
C ARG A 136 -28.26 5.26 -25.27
N GLY A 137 -27.18 5.80 -25.84
CA GLY A 137 -26.80 7.21 -25.72
C GLY A 137 -25.46 7.39 -25.00
N LEU A 138 -24.82 8.53 -25.23
CA LEU A 138 -23.46 8.79 -24.74
C LEU A 138 -23.33 8.63 -23.22
N ASN A 139 -24.35 9.01 -22.45
CA ASN A 139 -24.33 8.96 -20.99
C ASN A 139 -24.48 7.54 -20.43
N GLU A 140 -25.24 6.69 -21.11
CA GLU A 140 -25.50 5.31 -20.77
C GLU A 140 -24.34 4.42 -21.20
N ASP A 141 -23.76 4.69 -22.37
CA ASP A 141 -22.69 3.88 -22.94
C ASP A 141 -21.31 4.19 -22.33
N ILE A 142 -21.10 5.41 -21.78
CA ILE A 142 -19.88 5.73 -21.00
C ILE A 142 -19.90 5.13 -19.58
N GLN A 143 -21.03 4.58 -19.12
CA GLN A 143 -21.13 4.03 -17.75
C GLN A 143 -20.13 2.90 -17.49
N ILE A 144 -19.72 2.15 -18.51
CA ILE A 144 -18.69 1.12 -18.34
C ILE A 144 -17.34 1.75 -17.97
N VAL A 145 -16.94 2.83 -18.66
CA VAL A 145 -15.73 3.59 -18.33
C VAL A 145 -15.84 4.18 -16.93
N ARG A 146 -16.99 4.75 -16.56
CA ARG A 146 -17.24 5.28 -15.21
C ARG A 146 -17.17 4.22 -14.12
N LYS A 147 -17.69 3.02 -14.37
CA LYS A 147 -17.58 1.90 -13.42
C LYS A 147 -16.13 1.45 -13.21
N PHE A 148 -15.30 1.48 -14.25
CA PHE A 148 -13.87 1.18 -14.13
C PHE A 148 -13.13 2.30 -13.38
N LEU A 149 -13.52 3.56 -13.58
CA LEU A 149 -13.05 4.70 -12.79
C LEU A 149 -13.41 4.56 -11.30
N ASP A 150 -14.68 4.30 -11.00
CA ASP A 150 -15.21 4.17 -9.64
C ASP A 150 -14.59 2.96 -8.90
N ALA A 151 -14.21 1.92 -9.63
CA ALA A 151 -13.51 0.75 -9.10
C ALA A 151 -12.01 0.99 -8.84
N GLY A 152 -11.46 2.14 -9.25
CA GLY A 152 -10.03 2.48 -9.07
C GLY A 152 -9.09 1.55 -9.84
N LEU A 153 -9.57 0.91 -10.90
CA LEU A 153 -8.80 -0.05 -11.69
C LEU A 153 -7.85 0.67 -12.65
N GLU A 154 -6.78 -0.02 -13.03
CA GLU A 154 -5.95 0.37 -14.16
C GLU A 154 -6.64 -0.09 -15.45
N PHE A 155 -6.87 0.84 -16.38
CA PHE A 155 -7.51 0.48 -17.64
C PHE A 155 -7.17 1.44 -18.77
N ALA A 156 -7.33 0.95 -19.99
CA ALA A 156 -7.15 1.71 -21.21
C ALA A 156 -8.50 1.90 -21.92
N VAL A 157 -8.69 3.06 -22.53
CA VAL A 157 -9.83 3.38 -23.40
C VAL A 157 -9.29 3.69 -24.79
N CYS A 158 -9.58 2.81 -25.74
CA CYS A 158 -9.36 3.07 -27.17
C CYS A 158 -10.65 3.65 -27.76
N SER A 159 -10.60 4.89 -28.25
CA SER A 159 -11.69 5.52 -28.97
C SER A 159 -11.32 5.71 -30.45
N SER A 160 -12.29 5.57 -31.35
CA SER A 160 -12.10 5.77 -32.78
C SER A 160 -13.09 6.81 -33.29
N CYS A 161 -12.60 7.80 -34.03
CA CYS A 161 -13.43 8.80 -34.68
C CYS A 161 -13.93 8.34 -36.06
N SER A 162 -13.51 7.17 -36.54
CA SER A 162 -13.86 6.71 -37.89
C SER A 162 -15.36 6.54 -38.10
N LYS A 163 -16.12 6.11 -37.08
CA LYS A 163 -17.57 5.87 -37.20
C LYS A 163 -18.38 7.00 -36.58
N ASN A 164 -17.97 7.48 -35.41
CA ASN A 164 -18.70 8.52 -34.69
C ASN A 164 -18.57 9.91 -35.35
N PHE A 165 -17.49 10.16 -36.10
CA PHE A 165 -17.25 11.43 -36.79
C PHE A 165 -17.08 11.27 -38.32
N GLY A 166 -17.29 10.07 -38.86
CA GLY A 166 -17.12 9.80 -40.30
C GLY A 166 -15.69 9.90 -40.82
N LEU A 167 -14.68 9.94 -39.95
CA LEU A 167 -13.27 10.13 -40.30
C LEU A 167 -12.58 8.78 -40.61
N TYR A 168 -13.12 8.05 -41.58
CA TYR A 168 -12.64 6.70 -41.92
C TYR A 168 -11.21 6.70 -42.50
N GLY A 169 -10.97 7.55 -43.51
CA GLY A 169 -9.69 7.67 -44.21
C GLY A 169 -8.62 8.42 -43.42
N GLU A 170 -9.03 9.35 -42.56
CA GLU A 170 -8.14 10.22 -41.78
C GLU A 170 -7.47 9.52 -40.60
N ARG A 171 -7.87 8.27 -40.30
CA ARG A 171 -7.28 7.42 -39.25
C ARG A 171 -7.27 8.07 -37.86
N VAL A 172 -8.30 8.86 -37.55
CA VAL A 172 -8.40 9.61 -36.29
C VAL A 172 -9.00 8.74 -35.17
N GLY A 173 -8.33 8.71 -34.03
CA GLY A 173 -8.76 8.03 -32.81
C GLY A 173 -7.88 8.44 -31.62
N SER A 174 -8.19 7.94 -30.43
CA SER A 174 -7.43 8.21 -29.21
C SER A 174 -7.21 6.94 -28.39
N PHE A 175 -6.06 6.87 -27.72
CA PHE A 175 -5.75 5.88 -26.70
C PHE A 175 -5.55 6.63 -25.38
N LEU A 176 -6.38 6.33 -24.39
CA LEU A 176 -6.35 6.94 -23.06
C LEU A 176 -6.01 5.88 -22.04
N LEU A 177 -5.07 6.16 -21.15
CA LEU A 177 -4.53 5.20 -20.20
C LEU A 177 -4.62 5.77 -18.80
N LEU A 178 -5.29 5.05 -17.91
CA LEU A 178 -5.52 5.44 -16.52
C LEU A 178 -4.89 4.47 -15.55
N VAL A 179 -4.21 5.01 -14.55
CA VAL A 179 -3.24 4.32 -13.70
C VAL A 179 -2.95 5.16 -12.42
N PRO A 180 -2.43 4.56 -11.32
CA PRO A 180 -2.41 5.15 -9.96
C PRO A 180 -1.46 6.35 -9.75
N PRO A 181 -1.42 7.03 -8.58
CA PRO A 181 -0.65 8.26 -8.42
C PRO A 181 0.86 8.07 -8.61
N LEU A 182 1.40 8.66 -9.69
CA LEU A 182 2.85 8.67 -10.02
C LEU A 182 3.74 9.31 -8.96
N PHE A 183 3.19 10.10 -8.04
CA PHE A 183 3.99 11.02 -7.23
C PHE A 183 4.94 10.28 -6.27
N GLY A 184 4.46 9.24 -5.58
CA GLY A 184 5.31 8.42 -4.69
C GLY A 184 6.41 7.68 -5.46
N ALA A 185 6.07 7.13 -6.62
CA ALA A 185 7.04 6.46 -7.50
C ALA A 185 8.12 7.44 -8.00
N LYS A 186 7.73 8.68 -8.35
CA LYS A 186 8.67 9.74 -8.76
C LYS A 186 9.62 10.17 -7.66
N ILE A 187 9.15 10.25 -6.41
CA ILE A 187 10.02 10.55 -5.26
C ILE A 187 11.11 9.49 -5.14
N VAL A 188 10.72 8.21 -5.10
CA VAL A 188 11.67 7.10 -4.95
C VAL A 188 12.62 7.01 -6.14
N SER A 189 12.09 7.13 -7.36
CA SER A 189 12.88 7.20 -8.60
C SER A 189 13.92 8.34 -8.55
N THR A 190 13.53 9.52 -8.05
CA THR A 190 14.44 10.68 -7.90
C THR A 190 15.56 10.39 -6.89
N ILE A 191 15.23 9.85 -5.71
CA ILE A 191 16.23 9.50 -4.68
C ILE A 191 17.23 8.47 -5.20
N LEU A 192 16.75 7.39 -5.83
CA LEU A 192 17.62 6.28 -6.25
C LEU A 192 18.47 6.61 -7.48
N SER A 193 18.10 7.65 -8.25
CA SER A 193 18.83 8.07 -9.44
C SER A 193 19.93 9.10 -9.18
N ASP A 194 19.84 9.84 -8.08
CA ASP A 194 20.79 10.88 -7.71
C ASP A 194 21.80 10.29 -6.70
N PRO A 195 23.11 10.22 -7.03
CA PRO A 195 24.10 9.60 -6.16
C PRO A 195 24.18 10.22 -4.76
N GLU A 196 23.98 11.53 -4.62
CA GLU A 196 24.04 12.22 -3.33
C GLU A 196 22.78 11.94 -2.51
N LEU A 197 21.60 11.98 -3.14
CA LEU A 197 20.35 11.60 -2.46
C LEU A 197 20.33 10.13 -2.09
N ARG A 198 20.84 9.22 -2.95
CA ARG A 198 20.94 7.80 -2.65
C ARG A 198 21.85 7.55 -1.46
N LYS A 199 23.05 8.14 -1.45
CA LYS A 199 23.99 8.02 -0.34
C LYS A 199 23.39 8.55 0.97
N LYS A 200 22.70 9.69 0.92
CA LYS A 200 22.02 10.27 2.08
C LYS A 200 20.89 9.36 2.57
N TRP A 201 20.11 8.76 1.67
CA TRP A 201 19.03 7.83 2.02
C TRP A 201 19.58 6.56 2.66
N GLU A 202 20.67 6.00 2.12
CA GLU A 202 21.36 4.84 2.70
C GLU A 202 21.88 5.15 4.11
N GLN A 203 22.39 6.37 4.34
CA GLN A 203 22.80 6.82 5.68
C GLN A 203 21.61 6.94 6.63
N GLU A 204 20.52 7.62 6.24
CA GLU A 204 19.31 7.75 7.06
C GLU A 204 18.70 6.38 7.40
N LEU A 205 18.75 5.43 6.46
CA LEU A 205 18.30 4.06 6.67
C LEU A 205 19.20 3.31 7.67
N ALA A 206 20.52 3.51 7.60
CA ALA A 206 21.47 2.92 8.54
C ALA A 206 21.31 3.48 9.97
N GLU A 207 21.07 4.79 10.11
CA GLU A 207 20.80 5.46 11.38
C GLU A 207 19.47 4.98 11.99
N THR A 208 18.44 4.86 11.17
CA THR A 208 17.14 4.29 11.55
C THR A 208 17.29 2.87 12.07
N ARG A 209 18.01 2.01 11.34
CA ARG A 209 18.31 0.63 11.75
C ARG A 209 19.06 0.59 13.09
N THR A 210 20.02 1.49 13.28
CA THR A 210 20.80 1.57 14.53
C THR A 210 19.92 1.96 15.71
N THR A 211 19.01 2.91 15.53
CA THR A 211 18.04 3.33 16.56
C THR A 211 17.09 2.19 16.92
N LEU A 212 16.55 1.50 15.91
CA LEU A 212 15.67 0.35 16.08
C LEU A 212 16.35 -0.79 16.86
N ASN A 213 17.61 -1.10 16.53
CA ASN A 213 18.37 -2.14 17.22
C ASN A 213 18.63 -1.79 18.69
N ARG A 214 18.86 -0.51 19.02
CA ARG A 214 19.00 -0.05 20.41
C ARG A 214 17.71 -0.21 21.20
N ALA A 215 16.57 0.16 20.61
CA ALA A 215 15.27 -0.04 21.24
C ALA A 215 14.98 -1.54 21.48
N HIS A 216 15.27 -2.41 20.52
CA HIS A 216 15.16 -3.87 20.71
C HIS A 216 16.07 -4.39 21.81
N ALA A 217 17.32 -3.92 21.89
CA ALA A 217 18.26 -4.32 22.93
C ALA A 217 17.79 -3.89 24.32
N ALA A 218 17.33 -2.64 24.48
CA ALA A 218 16.78 -2.13 25.74
C ALA A 218 15.53 -2.92 26.18
N PHE A 219 14.63 -3.20 25.22
CA PHE A 219 13.43 -3.99 25.46
C PHE A 219 13.79 -5.42 25.93
N ALA A 220 14.69 -6.10 25.22
CA ALA A 220 15.13 -7.45 25.56
C ALA A 220 15.84 -7.50 26.93
N GLN A 221 16.70 -6.52 27.23
CA GLN A 221 17.39 -6.43 28.51
C GLN A 221 16.42 -6.23 29.68
N ALA A 222 15.37 -5.43 29.50
CA ALA A 222 14.37 -5.22 30.54
C ALA A 222 13.52 -6.50 30.78
N LEU A 223 13.14 -7.22 29.72
CA LEU A 223 12.48 -8.53 29.86
C LEU A 223 13.37 -9.57 30.55
N SER A 224 14.66 -9.57 30.23
CA SER A 224 15.69 -10.42 30.85
C SER A 224 15.77 -10.20 32.36
N LYS A 225 15.91 -8.93 32.79
CA LYS A 225 15.88 -8.55 34.22
C LYS A 225 14.58 -8.97 34.92
N GLY A 226 13.48 -9.02 34.17
CA GLY A 226 12.19 -9.52 34.63
C GLY A 226 12.10 -11.04 34.81
N GLY A 227 13.11 -11.81 34.40
CA GLY A 227 13.14 -13.27 34.45
C GLY A 227 12.48 -13.96 33.25
N LEU A 228 12.32 -13.26 32.12
CA LEU A 228 11.68 -13.79 30.89
C LEU A 228 12.69 -14.19 29.79
N ASP A 229 13.95 -14.46 30.15
CA ASP A 229 15.08 -14.69 29.24
C ASP A 229 14.84 -15.74 28.12
N SER A 230 14.19 -16.86 28.45
CA SER A 230 14.09 -18.01 27.54
C SER A 230 13.15 -17.79 26.35
N LYS A 231 12.28 -16.77 26.37
CA LYS A 231 11.34 -16.46 25.29
C LYS A 231 11.75 -15.26 24.41
N PHE A 232 12.70 -14.44 24.86
CA PHE A 232 12.92 -13.10 24.31
C PHE A 232 14.39 -12.75 23.98
N SER A 233 15.32 -13.70 24.14
CA SER A 233 16.77 -13.49 23.99
C SER A 233 17.32 -13.49 22.55
N ALA A 234 16.52 -13.89 21.55
CA ALA A 234 16.97 -13.89 20.16
C ALA A 234 17.03 -12.45 19.57
N PRO A 235 18.05 -12.12 18.75
CA PRO A 235 18.11 -10.85 18.06
C PRO A 235 16.90 -10.68 17.14
N ARG A 236 16.22 -9.53 17.26
CA ARG A 236 15.00 -9.21 16.51
C ARG A 236 15.31 -8.19 15.45
N PHE A 237 14.88 -8.49 14.23
CA PHE A 237 15.04 -7.62 13.07
C PHE A 237 13.70 -7.04 12.67
N GLY A 238 13.73 -5.81 12.16
CA GLY A 238 12.53 -5.12 11.69
C GLY A 238 11.73 -4.46 12.81
N LEU A 239 10.58 -3.92 12.45
CA LEU A 239 9.84 -2.95 13.26
C LEU A 239 9.17 -3.57 14.49
N PHE A 240 9.00 -4.90 14.52
CA PHE A 240 8.12 -5.56 15.47
C PHE A 240 8.82 -6.56 16.38
N THR A 241 8.24 -6.73 17.56
CA THR A 241 8.56 -7.74 18.56
C THR A 241 7.29 -8.53 18.85
N GLN A 242 7.32 -9.84 18.64
CA GLN A 242 6.21 -10.72 18.98
C GLN A 242 6.31 -11.18 20.44
N LEU A 243 5.24 -11.00 21.22
CA LEU A 243 5.14 -11.38 22.63
C LEU A 243 4.26 -12.61 22.91
N TYR A 244 3.43 -13.03 21.95
CA TYR A 244 2.51 -14.18 22.07
C TYR A 244 1.59 -14.07 23.30
N LEU A 245 1.02 -12.89 23.53
CA LEU A 245 0.10 -12.61 24.62
C LEU A 245 -1.32 -13.07 24.28
N ASN A 246 -2.05 -13.55 25.28
CA ASN A 246 -3.49 -13.83 25.15
C ASN A 246 -4.32 -12.53 25.24
N GLU A 247 -5.62 -12.62 24.95
CA GLU A 247 -6.52 -11.46 24.93
C GLU A 247 -6.61 -10.75 26.29
N GLN A 248 -6.69 -11.50 27.39
CA GLN A 248 -6.74 -10.92 28.74
C GLN A 248 -5.47 -10.13 29.06
N GLN A 249 -4.30 -10.65 28.71
CA GLN A 249 -3.01 -9.99 28.90
C GLN A 249 -2.88 -8.72 28.06
N VAL A 250 -3.36 -8.73 26.82
CA VAL A 250 -3.40 -7.53 25.97
C VAL A 250 -4.31 -6.46 26.58
N LEU A 251 -5.49 -6.85 27.08
CA LEU A 251 -6.42 -5.93 27.73
C LEU A 251 -5.86 -5.38 29.05
N SER A 252 -5.17 -6.18 29.86
CA SER A 252 -4.51 -5.71 31.08
C SER A 252 -3.39 -4.71 30.78
N LEU A 253 -2.60 -4.91 29.72
CA LEU A 253 -1.60 -3.93 29.28
C LEU A 253 -2.23 -2.59 28.89
N GLU A 254 -3.36 -2.61 28.19
CA GLU A 254 -4.09 -1.40 27.80
C GLU A 254 -4.65 -0.67 29.04
N LYS A 255 -5.32 -1.42 29.92
CA LYS A 255 -6.00 -0.88 31.11
C LYS A 255 -5.01 -0.36 32.15
N ASP A 256 -4.11 -1.22 32.61
CA ASP A 256 -3.29 -0.99 33.79
C ASP A 256 -2.00 -0.21 33.46
N HIS A 257 -1.55 -0.26 32.20
CA HIS A 257 -0.25 0.30 31.79
C HIS A 257 -0.30 1.24 30.58
N ALA A 258 -1.48 1.57 30.04
CA ALA A 258 -1.64 2.44 28.87
C ALA A 258 -0.83 1.99 27.64
N CYS A 259 -0.61 0.68 27.52
CA CYS A 259 0.19 0.06 26.46
C CYS A 259 -0.73 -0.59 25.43
N TYR A 260 -0.82 0.02 24.26
CA TYR A 260 -1.73 -0.39 23.19
C TYR A 260 -1.04 -1.35 22.22
N VAL A 261 -1.23 -2.65 22.43
CA VAL A 261 -0.55 -3.71 21.67
C VAL A 261 -1.52 -4.39 20.69
N ALA A 262 -1.04 -4.79 19.52
CA ALA A 262 -1.86 -5.53 18.57
C ALA A 262 -2.23 -6.94 19.10
N PRO A 263 -3.36 -7.51 18.65
CA PRO A 263 -3.78 -8.87 19.03
C PRO A 263 -2.65 -9.90 18.86
N GLY A 264 -2.52 -10.81 19.83
CA GLY A 264 -1.42 -11.79 19.90
C GLY A 264 -0.10 -11.22 20.45
N GLY A 265 -0.07 -9.96 20.88
CA GLY A 265 1.11 -9.35 21.50
C GLY A 265 2.17 -8.88 20.51
N ARG A 266 1.80 -8.47 19.30
CA ARG A 266 2.74 -7.87 18.34
C ARG A 266 2.97 -6.40 18.71
N VAL A 267 4.18 -6.07 19.13
CA VAL A 267 4.59 -4.73 19.57
C VAL A 267 5.41 -4.06 18.48
N ASN A 268 5.00 -2.87 18.04
CA ASN A 268 5.87 -1.99 17.25
C ASN A 268 6.95 -1.37 18.16
N VAL A 269 8.20 -1.79 18.01
CA VAL A 269 9.34 -1.27 18.80
C VAL A 269 9.91 -0.01 18.16
N SER A 270 9.63 0.23 16.88
CA SER A 270 10.13 1.39 16.15
C SER A 270 9.53 2.72 16.63
N SER A 271 8.52 2.67 17.50
CA SER A 271 7.95 3.84 18.16
C SER A 271 8.54 4.15 19.54
N LEU A 272 9.54 3.37 19.98
CA LEU A 272 10.09 3.44 21.33
C LEU A 272 11.54 3.91 21.30
N ASP A 273 11.87 4.84 22.20
CA ASP A 273 13.26 5.03 22.62
C ASP A 273 13.67 3.97 23.66
N GLU A 274 14.92 3.99 24.10
CA GLU A 274 15.46 2.99 25.03
C GLU A 274 14.75 3.00 26.40
N GLN A 275 14.34 4.18 26.88
CA GLN A 275 13.68 4.34 28.17
C GLN A 275 12.21 3.87 28.11
N ALA A 276 11.51 4.25 27.05
CA ALA A 276 10.16 3.81 26.76
C ALA A 276 10.12 2.30 26.51
N ALA A 277 11.09 1.76 25.76
CA ALA A 277 11.26 0.33 25.55
C ALA A 277 11.42 -0.44 26.86
N ALA A 278 12.28 0.03 27.78
CA ALA A 278 12.42 -0.57 29.09
C ALA A 278 11.13 -0.48 29.93
N SER A 279 10.42 0.65 29.87
CA SER A 279 9.17 0.87 30.61
C SER A 279 8.05 -0.07 30.14
N VAL A 280 7.88 -0.21 28.82
CA VAL A 280 6.89 -1.14 28.23
C VAL A 280 7.26 -2.59 28.55
N ALA A 281 8.54 -2.96 28.48
CA ALA A 281 8.99 -4.31 28.84
C ALA A 281 8.70 -4.63 30.32
N ASN A 282 8.87 -3.68 31.24
CA ASN A 282 8.53 -3.87 32.65
C ASN A 282 7.02 -4.06 32.87
N ALA A 283 6.18 -3.33 32.14
CA ALA A 283 4.72 -3.55 32.16
C ALA A 283 4.35 -4.96 31.67
N VAL A 284 4.99 -5.43 30.61
CA VAL A 284 4.84 -6.80 30.11
C VAL A 284 5.23 -7.84 31.16
N VAL A 285 6.36 -7.63 31.86
CA VAL A 285 6.79 -8.50 32.96
C VAL A 285 5.75 -8.54 34.09
N GLN A 286 5.19 -7.38 34.47
CA GLN A 286 4.18 -7.31 35.52
C GLN A 286 2.92 -8.09 35.13
N VAL A 287 2.37 -7.85 33.93
CA VAL A 287 1.17 -8.57 33.46
C VAL A 287 1.40 -10.07 33.37
N LEU A 288 2.56 -10.51 32.85
CA LEU A 288 2.90 -11.93 32.73
C LEU A 288 3.16 -12.63 34.06
N LYS A 289 3.49 -11.91 35.13
CA LYS A 289 3.65 -12.45 36.48
C LYS A 289 2.37 -12.40 37.31
N SER A 290 1.41 -11.57 36.92
CA SER A 290 0.12 -11.38 37.62
C SER A 290 -0.95 -12.37 37.18
N THR A 291 -0.66 -13.19 36.17
CA THR A 291 -1.55 -14.18 35.55
C THR A 291 -0.93 -15.56 35.68
#